data_AF-A0A7K7WKH2-F1
#
_entry.id   AF-A0A7K7WKH2-F1
#
_cell.length_a   1.000
_cell.length_b   1.000
_cell.length_c   1.000
_cell.angle_alpha   90.00
_cell.angle_beta   90.00
_cell.angle_gamma   90.00
#
_symmetry.space_group_name_H-M   'P 1'
#
loop_
_entity.id
_entity.type
_entity.pdbx_description
1 polymer ?
#
loop_
_entity_poly.entity_id
_entity_poly.type
_entity_poly.pdbx_seq_one_letter_code
_entity_poly.pdbx_strand_id
1 'polypeptide(L)'
;QSECHPDTCTQMTATEQWIFLCAAHKTPKECPAIDYTRHTLDGAACLLNSNKYFPSRVSIKESSVAKLGSVCRRIYRIFSHAYFHHRQIFDEYEKLEVNETFLCHRFTKFVMKYNLMSKDNLIVPILEEEVQNSVVGESEA
;
A
#
# COMPACT_ATOMS: atom_id res chain seq x y z
N GLN A 1 11.82 7.81 6.59
CA GLN A 1 11.10 8.34 7.77
C GLN A 1 11.46 9.81 8.03
N SER A 2 12.65 10.28 7.66
CA SER A 2 13.03 11.70 7.76
C SER A 2 12.17 12.61 6.90
N GLU A 3 11.73 12.16 5.74
CA GLU A 3 11.12 13.05 4.72
C GLU A 3 9.61 13.29 4.86
N CYS A 4 8.93 12.60 5.78
CA CYS A 4 7.49 12.76 6.03
C CYS A 4 7.30 13.28 7.46
N HIS A 5 7.02 14.57 7.57
CA HIS A 5 6.92 15.28 8.85
C HIS A 5 5.46 15.52 9.24
N PRO A 6 5.12 15.48 10.54
CA PRO A 6 3.76 15.79 10.99
C PRO A 6 3.30 17.20 10.62
N ASP A 7 4.22 18.15 10.49
CA ASP A 7 3.90 19.55 10.19
C ASP A 7 3.54 19.77 8.72
N THR A 8 4.06 18.94 7.81
CA THR A 8 3.78 19.01 6.37
C THR A 8 2.68 18.02 5.96
N CYS A 9 2.71 16.81 6.52
CA CYS A 9 1.75 15.75 6.27
C CYS A 9 0.88 15.54 7.52
N THR A 10 0.11 16.58 7.87
CA THR A 10 -0.75 16.64 9.06
C THR A 10 -1.86 15.61 9.07
N GLN A 11 -2.23 15.10 7.89
CA GLN A 11 -3.27 14.09 7.68
C GLN A 11 -2.78 13.04 6.68
N MET A 12 -3.32 11.82 6.80
CA MET A 12 -3.07 10.75 5.84
C MET A 12 -3.99 10.88 4.61
N THR A 13 -3.48 11.49 3.55
CA THR A 13 -4.16 11.67 2.26
C THR A 13 -3.36 11.09 1.11
N ALA A 14 -4.01 10.88 -0.03
CA ALA A 14 -3.35 10.63 -1.31
C ALA A 14 -3.81 11.62 -2.38
N THR A 15 -5.08 12.02 -2.34
CA THR A 15 -5.63 13.13 -3.12
C THR A 15 -6.39 14.06 -2.19
N GLU A 16 -6.77 15.25 -2.67
CA GLU A 16 -7.55 16.21 -1.89
C GLU A 16 -8.99 15.75 -1.61
N GLN A 17 -9.44 14.67 -2.27
CA GLN A 17 -10.83 14.23 -2.22
C GLN A 17 -11.18 13.44 -0.95
N TRP A 18 -10.21 12.72 -0.36
CA TRP A 18 -10.48 11.78 0.73
C TRP A 18 -9.35 11.72 1.75
N ILE A 19 -9.74 11.68 3.02
CA ILE A 19 -8.83 11.48 4.16
C ILE A 19 -8.93 10.03 4.63
N PHE A 20 -7.77 9.39 4.83
CA PHE A 20 -7.71 8.04 5.37
C PHE A 20 -7.70 8.06 6.90
N LEU A 21 -8.83 7.71 7.50
CA LEU A 21 -8.95 7.58 8.95
C LEU A 21 -8.18 6.37 9.49
N CYS A 22 -7.49 6.57 10.62
CA CYS A 22 -6.65 5.59 11.28
C CYS A 22 -7.49 4.66 12.18
N ALA A 23 -7.39 3.36 11.93
CA ALA A 23 -8.15 2.33 12.65
C ALA A 23 -7.46 1.79 13.93
N ALA A 24 -6.30 2.34 14.32
CA ALA A 24 -5.61 1.96 15.55
C ALA A 24 -6.28 2.52 16.82
N HIS A 25 -7.28 3.38 16.65
CA HIS A 25 -8.00 4.04 17.73
C HIS A 25 -9.38 3.41 17.93
N LYS A 26 -9.94 3.54 19.14
CA LYS A 26 -11.29 3.02 19.48
C LYS A 26 -12.35 3.50 18.49
N THR A 27 -12.28 4.77 18.12
CA THR A 27 -13.05 5.39 17.04
C THR A 27 -12.07 5.84 15.96
N PRO A 28 -12.26 5.47 14.69
CA PRO A 28 -11.38 5.92 13.61
C PRO A 28 -11.25 7.44 13.61
N LYS A 29 -10.01 7.93 13.55
CA LYS A 29 -9.72 9.37 13.57
C LYS A 29 -8.56 9.71 12.64
N GLU A 30 -8.37 11.00 12.40
CA GLU A 30 -7.26 11.52 11.64
C GLU A 30 -5.95 11.38 12.42
N CYS A 31 -4.89 11.07 11.68
CA CYS A 31 -3.52 11.06 12.18
C CYS A 31 -2.63 11.69 11.12
N PRO A 32 -1.50 12.31 11.53
CA PRO A 32 -0.42 12.63 10.62
C PRO A 32 -0.01 11.41 9.80
N ALA A 33 0.37 11.62 8.54
CA ALA A 33 0.64 10.53 7.61
C ALA A 33 1.72 9.56 8.13
N ILE A 34 2.74 10.10 8.79
CA ILE A 34 3.80 9.30 9.41
C ILE A 34 3.27 8.43 10.56
N ASP A 35 2.37 8.94 11.38
CA ASP A 35 1.77 8.20 12.49
C ASP A 35 0.76 7.16 11.99
N TYR A 36 -0.02 7.51 10.97
CA TYR A 36 -0.85 6.55 10.26
C TYR A 36 -0.03 5.38 9.72
N THR A 37 1.11 5.68 9.10
CA THR A 37 2.03 4.69 8.55
C THR A 37 2.54 3.76 9.64
N ARG A 38 3.05 4.31 10.76
CA ARG A 38 3.51 3.53 11.92
C ARG A 38 2.40 2.63 12.47
N HIS A 39 1.25 3.21 12.79
CA HIS A 39 0.10 2.45 13.31
C HIS A 39 -0.37 1.35 12.36
N THR A 40 -0.30 1.58 11.04
CA THR A 40 -0.67 0.58 10.04
C THR A 40 0.32 -0.57 10.01
N LEU A 41 1.62 -0.28 10.00
CA LEU A 41 2.68 -1.30 9.97
C LEU A 41 2.72 -2.11 11.26
N ASP A 42 2.63 -1.45 12.43
CA ASP A 42 2.57 -2.10 13.73
C ASP A 42 1.33 -2.98 13.84
N GLY A 43 0.18 -2.48 13.39
CA GLY A 43 -1.07 -3.23 13.35
C GLY A 43 -1.00 -4.44 12.43
N ALA A 44 -0.33 -4.32 11.28
CA ALA A 44 -0.10 -5.43 10.36
C ALA A 44 0.82 -6.48 10.99
N ALA A 45 1.95 -6.07 11.57
CA ALA A 45 2.88 -6.95 12.25
C ALA A 45 2.22 -7.69 13.41
N CYS A 46 1.44 -7.00 14.24
CA CYS A 46 0.70 -7.60 15.35
C CYS A 46 -0.31 -8.64 14.85
N LEU A 47 -1.09 -8.31 13.81
CA LEU A 47 -2.09 -9.21 13.25
C LEU A 47 -1.45 -10.46 12.64
N LEU A 48 -0.42 -10.30 11.80
CA LEU A 48 0.25 -11.40 11.11
C LEU A 48 0.99 -12.33 12.08
N ASN A 49 1.41 -11.83 13.25
CA ASN A 49 2.05 -12.63 14.30
C ASN A 49 1.09 -13.14 15.39
N SER A 50 -0.21 -12.86 15.28
CA SER A 50 -1.18 -13.28 16.28
C SER A 50 -1.56 -14.75 16.10
N ASN A 51 -1.20 -15.61 17.07
CA ASN A 51 -1.62 -17.01 17.12
C ASN A 51 -3.14 -17.21 17.12
N LYS A 52 -3.92 -16.17 17.49
CA LYS A 52 -5.39 -16.20 17.42
C LYS A 52 -5.90 -16.24 15.97
N TYR A 53 -5.25 -15.53 15.06
CA TYR A 53 -5.68 -15.37 13.68
C TYR A 53 -4.83 -16.23 12.73
N PHE A 54 -3.54 -16.32 12.98
CA PHE A 54 -2.58 -17.09 12.19
C PHE A 54 -1.82 -18.10 13.08
N PRO A 55 -2.49 -19.15 13.60
CA PRO A 55 -1.85 -20.17 14.46
C PRO A 55 -0.84 -21.06 13.72
N SER A 56 -0.85 -21.06 12.39
CA SER A 56 0.07 -21.85 11.55
C SER A 56 0.63 -20.97 10.43
N ARG A 57 1.88 -21.24 10.05
CA ARG A 57 2.57 -20.60 8.92
C ARG A 57 2.34 -21.32 7.59
N VAL A 58 1.85 -22.56 7.64
CA VAL A 58 1.62 -23.40 6.46
C VAL A 58 0.14 -23.61 6.15
N SER A 59 -0.74 -23.30 7.09
CA SER A 59 -2.19 -23.41 6.93
C SER A 59 -2.86 -22.13 7.42
N ILE A 60 -3.67 -21.52 6.55
CA ILE A 60 -4.40 -20.28 6.83
C ILE A 60 -5.89 -20.58 6.75
N LYS A 61 -6.63 -20.20 7.79
CA LYS A 61 -8.10 -20.31 7.79
C LYS A 61 -8.69 -19.24 6.87
N GLU A 62 -9.74 -19.57 6.13
CA GLU A 62 -10.43 -18.65 5.23
C GLU A 62 -10.87 -17.34 5.93
N SER A 63 -11.38 -17.45 7.16
CA SER A 63 -11.76 -16.30 7.99
C SER A 63 -10.60 -15.33 8.29
N SER A 64 -9.36 -15.79 8.18
CA SER A 64 -8.14 -15.00 8.39
C SER A 64 -7.64 -14.38 7.08
N VAL A 65 -7.94 -14.98 5.93
CA VAL A 65 -7.68 -14.41 4.60
C VAL A 65 -8.41 -13.07 4.44
N ALA A 66 -9.66 -12.97 4.90
CA ALA A 66 -10.41 -11.71 4.89
C ALA A 66 -9.72 -10.57 5.65
N LYS A 67 -8.88 -10.88 6.65
CA LYS A 67 -8.10 -9.88 7.39
C LYS A 67 -6.92 -9.36 6.58
N LEU A 68 -6.35 -10.17 5.68
CA LEU A 68 -5.25 -9.76 4.79
C LEU A 68 -5.69 -8.64 3.86
N GLY A 69 -6.89 -8.72 3.26
CA GLY A 69 -7.39 -7.65 2.38
C GLY A 69 -7.47 -6.29 3.09
N SER A 70 -7.88 -6.25 4.36
CA SER A 70 -7.89 -5.02 5.16
C SER A 70 -6.49 -4.47 5.43
N VAL A 71 -5.50 -5.34 5.65
CA VAL A 71 -4.09 -4.94 5.78
C VAL A 71 -3.57 -4.40 4.46
N CYS A 72 -3.79 -5.13 3.36
CA CYS A 72 -3.33 -4.75 2.04
C CYS A 72 -3.86 -3.38 1.61
N ARG A 73 -5.16 -3.12 1.81
CA ARG A 73 -5.76 -1.81 1.54
C ARG A 73 -5.09 -0.68 2.31
N ARG A 74 -4.72 -0.89 3.57
CA ARG A 74 -4.08 0.13 4.40
C ARG A 74 -2.62 0.35 4.03
N ILE A 75 -1.89 -0.71 3.68
CA ILE A 75 -0.53 -0.61 3.14
C ILE A 75 -0.54 0.13 1.80
N TYR A 76 -1.51 -0.16 0.93
CA TYR A 76 -1.62 0.52 -0.36
C TYR A 76 -1.78 2.04 -0.22
N ARG A 77 -2.52 2.51 0.78
CA ARG A 77 -2.65 3.95 1.07
C ARG A 77 -1.30 4.61 1.37
N ILE A 78 -0.35 3.88 1.97
CA ILE A 78 1.01 4.37 2.21
C ILE A 78 1.74 4.57 0.88
N PHE A 79 1.62 3.64 -0.06
CA PHE A 79 2.15 3.82 -1.41
C PHE A 79 1.49 5.01 -2.12
N SER A 80 0.17 5.13 -2.05
CA SER A 80 -0.53 6.26 -2.68
C SER A 80 -0.09 7.60 -2.08
N HIS A 81 0.04 7.68 -0.76
CA HIS A 81 0.56 8.88 -0.09
C HIS A 81 1.98 9.21 -0.57
N ALA A 82 2.87 8.22 -0.61
CA ALA A 82 4.23 8.40 -1.11
C ALA A 82 4.24 8.89 -2.57
N TYR A 83 3.41 8.30 -3.44
CA TYR A 83 3.33 8.69 -4.84
C TYR A 83 2.89 10.16 -5.04
N PHE A 84 1.83 10.58 -4.36
CA PHE A 84 1.23 11.90 -4.59
C PHE A 84 1.88 13.04 -3.79
N HIS A 85 2.44 12.75 -2.61
CA HIS A 85 3.01 13.78 -1.73
C HIS A 85 4.54 13.73 -1.64
N HIS A 86 5.16 12.59 -1.98
CA HIS A 86 6.60 12.36 -1.87
C HIS A 86 7.18 11.74 -3.14
N ARG A 87 6.80 12.29 -4.30
CA ARG A 87 7.01 11.66 -5.62
C ARG A 87 8.46 11.26 -5.90
N GLN A 88 9.40 12.13 -5.60
CA GLN A 88 10.82 11.85 -5.82
C GLN A 88 11.27 10.60 -5.05
N ILE A 89 10.87 10.46 -3.78
CA ILE A 89 11.21 9.32 -2.94
C ILE A 89 10.52 8.06 -3.45
N PHE A 90 9.26 8.18 -3.89
CA PHE A 90 8.54 7.07 -4.50
C PHE A 90 9.30 6.56 -5.73
N ASP A 91 9.65 7.44 -6.67
CA ASP A 91 10.34 7.09 -7.90
C ASP A 91 11.73 6.52 -7.62
N GLU A 92 12.46 7.08 -6.65
CA GLU A 92 13.74 6.55 -6.19
C GLU A 92 13.62 5.09 -5.72
N TYR A 93 12.63 4.76 -4.89
CA TYR A 93 12.45 3.37 -4.42
C TYR A 93 11.84 2.44 -5.47
N GLU A 94 10.99 2.95 -6.35
CA GLU A 94 10.38 2.15 -7.41
C GLU A 94 11.36 1.88 -8.56
N LYS A 95 12.32 2.79 -8.83
CA LYS A 95 13.20 2.77 -10.01
C LYS A 95 14.73 2.79 -9.79
N LEU A 96 15.33 2.97 -8.60
CA LEU A 96 16.80 3.11 -8.47
C LEU A 96 17.61 1.83 -8.82
N GLU A 97 17.80 1.65 -10.13
CA GLU A 97 19.05 1.55 -10.92
C GLU A 97 20.11 0.48 -10.59
N VAL A 98 19.99 -0.31 -9.50
CA VAL A 98 20.88 -1.50 -9.31
C VAL A 98 20.14 -2.73 -8.77
N ASN A 99 18.98 -2.55 -8.12
CA ASN A 99 18.16 -3.64 -7.58
C ASN A 99 16.69 -3.27 -7.72
N GLU A 100 16.17 -3.26 -8.94
CA GLU A 100 14.80 -2.86 -9.28
C GLU A 100 13.79 -3.51 -8.32
N THR A 101 13.33 -2.77 -7.31
CA THR A 101 12.51 -3.40 -6.25
C THR A 101 11.09 -3.62 -6.74
N PHE A 102 10.62 -2.72 -7.63
CA PHE A 102 9.26 -2.66 -8.16
C PHE A 102 8.24 -2.88 -7.04
N LEU A 103 8.45 -2.23 -5.90
CA LEU A 103 7.77 -2.63 -4.66
C LEU A 103 6.28 -2.36 -4.76
N CYS A 104 5.89 -1.15 -5.16
CA CYS A 104 4.48 -0.81 -5.29
C CYS A 104 3.85 -1.60 -6.44
N HIS A 105 4.58 -1.80 -7.54
CA HIS A 105 4.16 -2.61 -8.67
C HIS A 105 3.87 -4.07 -8.31
N ARG A 106 4.84 -4.76 -7.71
CA ARG A 106 4.72 -6.15 -7.26
C ARG A 106 3.63 -6.30 -6.22
N PHE A 107 3.52 -5.34 -5.31
CA PHE A 107 2.44 -5.31 -4.34
C PHE A 107 1.07 -5.19 -5.03
N THR A 108 0.94 -4.30 -6.01
CA THR A 108 -0.29 -4.11 -6.80
C THR A 108 -0.65 -5.37 -7.56
N LYS A 109 0.31 -6.02 -8.24
CA LYS A 109 0.09 -7.32 -8.88
C LYS A 109 -0.32 -8.40 -7.88
N PHE A 110 0.30 -8.45 -6.71
CA PHE A 110 -0.04 -9.40 -5.64
C PHE A 110 -1.48 -9.23 -5.16
N VAL A 111 -1.91 -8.02 -4.81
CA VAL A 111 -3.27 -7.79 -4.30
C VAL A 111 -4.33 -8.05 -5.36
N MET A 112 -4.02 -7.80 -6.64
CA MET A 112 -4.91 -8.11 -7.76
C MET A 112 -5.01 -9.61 -8.03
N LYS A 113 -3.87 -10.32 -8.08
CA LYS A 113 -3.82 -11.77 -8.33
C LYS A 113 -4.64 -12.57 -7.31
N TYR A 114 -4.66 -12.12 -6.06
CA TYR A 114 -5.36 -12.80 -4.97
C TYR A 114 -6.67 -12.12 -4.54
N ASN A 115 -7.19 -11.17 -5.34
CA ASN A 115 -8.45 -10.45 -5.06
C ASN A 115 -8.52 -9.82 -3.65
N LEU A 116 -7.39 -9.33 -3.14
CA LEU A 116 -7.29 -8.71 -1.82
C LEU A 116 -7.81 -7.27 -1.80
N MET A 117 -7.89 -6.65 -2.99
CA MET A 117 -8.38 -5.30 -3.24
C MET A 117 -9.16 -5.23 -4.55
N SER A 118 -10.17 -4.37 -4.64
CA SER A 118 -10.83 -4.08 -5.91
C SER A 118 -10.03 -3.04 -6.72
N LYS A 119 -10.21 -3.06 -8.05
CA LYS A 119 -9.57 -2.10 -8.96
C LYS A 119 -9.91 -0.65 -8.62
N ASP A 120 -11.13 -0.37 -8.18
CA ASP A 120 -11.57 0.99 -7.81
C ASP A 120 -10.81 1.58 -6.62
N ASN A 121 -10.13 0.74 -5.83
CA ASN A 121 -9.27 1.20 -4.73
C ASN A 121 -7.83 1.49 -5.18
N LEU A 122 -7.47 1.16 -6.42
CA LEU A 122 -6.15 1.42 -6.98
C LEU A 122 -6.15 2.78 -7.67
N ILE A 123 -5.38 3.72 -7.12
CA ILE A 123 -5.31 5.10 -7.60
C ILE A 123 -3.91 5.47 -8.11
N VAL A 124 -2.93 4.62 -7.88
CA VAL A 124 -1.57 4.80 -8.40
C VAL A 124 -1.50 4.12 -9.77
N PRO A 125 -1.18 4.85 -10.86
CA PRO A 125 -1.33 4.38 -12.25
C PRO A 125 -0.21 3.42 -12.70
N ILE A 126 0.16 2.45 -11.87
CA ILE A 126 1.31 1.57 -12.12
C ILE A 126 0.99 0.45 -13.13
N LEU A 127 -0.26 -0.03 -13.19
CA LEU A 127 -0.66 -1.08 -14.13
C LEU A 127 -0.96 -0.55 -15.54
N GLU A 128 -1.21 0.76 -15.67
CA GLU A 128 -1.49 1.40 -16.97
C GLU A 128 -0.20 1.57 -17.79
N GLU A 129 0.92 1.83 -17.12
CA GLU A 129 2.26 1.90 -17.72
C GLU A 129 2.66 0.56 -18.37
N GLU A 130 2.23 -0.59 -17.83
CA GLU A 130 2.48 -1.91 -18.47
C GLU A 130 1.66 -2.10 -19.73
N VAL A 131 0.39 -1.69 -19.76
CA VAL A 131 -0.46 -1.84 -20.97
C VAL A 131 0.11 -0.99 -22.10
N GLN A 132 0.58 0.22 -21.81
CA GLN A 132 1.24 1.07 -22.81
C GLN A 132 2.57 0.47 -23.29
N ASN A 133 3.42 -0.05 -22.39
CA ASN A 133 4.69 -0.69 -22.78
C ASN A 133 4.51 -2.02 -23.53
N SER A 134 3.44 -2.78 -23.23
CA SER A 134 3.09 -4.03 -23.92
C SER A 134 2.66 -3.75 -25.37
N VAL A 135 1.86 -2.70 -25.58
CA VAL A 135 1.35 -2.31 -26.91
C VAL A 135 2.45 -1.72 -27.79
N VAL A 136 3.44 -1.03 -27.20
CA VAL A 136 4.60 -0.52 -27.93
C VAL A 136 5.57 -1.65 -28.31
N GLY A 137 5.72 -2.68 -27.46
CA GLY A 137 6.59 -3.84 -27.74
C GLY A 137 6.08 -4.83 -28.79
N GLU A 138 4.78 -4.82 -29.11
CA GLU A 138 4.17 -5.68 -30.15
C GLU A 138 4.12 -5.02 -31.55
N SER A 139 4.53 -3.76 -31.69
CA SER A 139 4.54 -3.04 -32.97
C SER A 139 5.88 -3.08 -33.71
N GLU A 140 6.87 -3.84 -33.22
CA GLU A 140 8.17 -4.07 -33.89
C GLU A 140 8.46 -5.56 -34.18
N ALA A 141 7.43 -6.33 -34.55
CA ALA A 141 7.57 -7.70 -35.06
C ALA A 141 6.84 -7.90 -36.40
#